data_AF-A0A4R6VVQ6-F1
#
_entry.id   AF-A0A4R6VVQ6-F1
#
_cell.length_a   1.000
_cell.length_b   1.000
_cell.length_c   1.000
_cell.angle_alpha   90.00
_cell.angle_beta   90.00
_cell.angle_gamma   90.00
#
_symmetry.space_group_name_H-M   'P 1'
#
loop_
_entity.id
_entity.type
_entity.pdbx_description
1 polymer ?
#
loop_
_entity_poly.entity_id
_entity_poly.type
_entity_poly.pdbx_seq_one_letter_code
_entity_poly.pdbx_strand_id
1 'polypeptide(L)'
;MAETAKPKISVGWEEWIGMPDIGLPAILAKVDTGARTSALHSFAFEEIEIDGVTHIHFGVQPLADDPKLHVWCNAPLIDYREVISSNGMAEMRPFVQVDLHLAGQSWPIELSLTNRETMNYRMLLGRTAMEGRIVVDPFGACINGVPEGDFYGHHLEESASKTLNIGILTCAPNAYSTQRLVEAIEKKGHQVDLVDIARCTVHVDALSPTIYQRDEPLPRYDAVIPRIGAPITQHGLAVVRQFELLGSYVLNGASSIAAARDKLWSYQYMAKAGIEVPLTLSAFNGRDGRAMVSKAGEGPYVLKSRKSEGGRGVLLAPDRTMAKSLLDAFDDLDEKLLIQPFLDTQDQSDLRIMVLGKKVIAAVRRTAKKGDFRANYHQGGSAKKVKITKLERQMAARAAKTLGLRFAAVDLMRTESGPVVMEVNASPGLEGIESATGLDLASRVIDYVVEYARPSPPVHVGATQTE
;
A
#
# COMPACT_ATOMS: atom_id res chain seq x y z
N MET A 1 -59.50 -23.78 4.87
CA MET A 1 -59.17 -22.77 3.85
C MET A 1 -57.71 -22.98 3.51
N ALA A 2 -57.38 -23.38 2.29
CA ALA A 2 -56.00 -23.63 1.89
C ALA A 2 -55.28 -22.28 1.79
N GLU A 3 -54.24 -22.08 2.60
CA GLU A 3 -53.27 -20.99 2.39
C GLU A 3 -52.71 -21.15 0.98
N THR A 4 -53.06 -20.23 0.08
CA THR A 4 -52.42 -20.12 -1.23
C THR A 4 -50.95 -19.82 -0.99
N ALA A 5 -50.10 -20.84 -1.11
CA ALA A 5 -48.66 -20.71 -0.99
C ALA A 5 -48.18 -19.60 -1.93
N LYS A 6 -47.45 -18.62 -1.39
CA LYS A 6 -46.82 -17.57 -2.21
C LYS A 6 -45.98 -18.24 -3.31
N PRO A 7 -46.04 -17.76 -4.55
CA PRO A 7 -45.24 -18.33 -5.63
C PRO A 7 -43.75 -18.24 -5.27
N LYS A 8 -43.06 -19.38 -5.34
CA LYS A 8 -41.62 -19.46 -5.09
C LYS A 8 -40.85 -18.87 -6.28
N ILE A 9 -39.73 -18.22 -5.98
CA ILE A 9 -38.79 -17.69 -6.97
C ILE A 9 -38.01 -18.86 -7.55
N SER A 10 -37.97 -18.99 -8.87
CA SER A 10 -37.07 -19.92 -9.53
C SER A 10 -35.69 -19.28 -9.63
N VAL A 11 -34.63 -20.00 -9.26
CA VAL A 11 -33.23 -19.55 -9.40
C VAL A 11 -32.40 -20.62 -10.11
N GLY A 12 -31.35 -20.23 -10.81
CA GLY A 12 -30.32 -21.12 -11.31
C GLY A 12 -29.34 -21.60 -10.23
N TRP A 13 -28.32 -22.35 -10.63
CA TRP A 13 -27.20 -22.72 -9.75
C TRP A 13 -26.25 -21.54 -9.46
N GLU A 14 -26.37 -20.47 -10.23
CA GLU A 14 -25.66 -19.20 -10.14
C GLU A 14 -26.68 -18.08 -10.37
N GLU A 15 -26.69 -17.05 -9.52
CA GLU A 15 -27.59 -15.90 -9.65
C GLU A 15 -26.92 -14.59 -9.22
N TRP A 16 -27.35 -13.50 -9.84
CA TRP A 16 -27.08 -12.15 -9.34
C TRP A 16 -28.04 -11.82 -8.21
N ILE A 17 -27.48 -11.35 -7.10
CA ILE A 17 -28.20 -11.06 -5.86
C ILE A 17 -27.82 -9.67 -5.38
N GLY A 18 -28.78 -8.90 -4.85
CA GLY A 18 -28.51 -7.62 -4.19
C GLY A 18 -28.62 -7.73 -2.66
N MET A 19 -27.89 -6.86 -1.97
CA MET A 19 -28.09 -6.45 -0.59
C MET A 19 -27.92 -4.91 -0.54
N PRO A 20 -28.90 -4.15 -1.08
CA PRO A 20 -28.75 -2.71 -1.28
C PRO A 20 -28.67 -1.91 0.03
N ASP A 21 -29.24 -2.45 1.11
CA ASP A 21 -29.20 -1.91 2.48
C ASP A 21 -27.77 -1.71 2.99
N ILE A 22 -26.84 -2.56 2.55
CA ILE A 22 -25.43 -2.48 2.92
C ILE A 22 -24.53 -1.98 1.79
N GLY A 23 -25.11 -1.41 0.73
CA GLY A 23 -24.36 -0.86 -0.40
C GLY A 23 -23.83 -1.90 -1.39
N LEU A 24 -24.38 -3.13 -1.39
CA LEU A 24 -24.07 -4.18 -2.37
C LEU A 24 -25.23 -4.36 -3.35
N PRO A 25 -25.37 -3.53 -4.40
CA PRO A 25 -26.50 -3.60 -5.31
C PRO A 25 -26.55 -4.91 -6.10
N ALA A 26 -25.40 -5.53 -6.40
CA ALA A 26 -25.34 -6.76 -7.19
C ALA A 26 -24.06 -7.56 -6.96
N ILE A 27 -24.16 -8.80 -6.50
CA ILE A 27 -23.04 -9.75 -6.38
C ILE A 27 -23.43 -11.08 -7.00
N LEU A 28 -22.48 -11.70 -7.73
CA LEU A 28 -22.69 -13.02 -8.30
C LEU A 28 -22.53 -14.07 -7.19
N ALA A 29 -23.62 -14.76 -6.89
CA ALA A 29 -23.68 -15.78 -5.85
C ALA A 29 -23.84 -17.17 -6.46
N LYS A 30 -23.14 -18.14 -5.89
CA LYS A 30 -23.43 -19.55 -6.15
C LYS A 30 -24.57 -20.00 -5.23
N VAL A 31 -25.61 -20.58 -5.82
CA VAL A 31 -26.70 -21.19 -5.07
C VAL A 31 -26.23 -22.55 -4.57
N ASP A 32 -26.10 -22.70 -3.25
CA ASP A 32 -25.49 -23.87 -2.62
C ASP A 32 -26.47 -24.53 -1.65
N THR A 33 -27.19 -25.54 -2.14
CA THR A 33 -28.11 -26.34 -1.33
C THR A 33 -27.37 -27.21 -0.29
N GLY A 34 -26.05 -27.38 -0.40
CA GLY A 34 -25.23 -28.06 0.61
C GLY A 34 -24.91 -27.16 1.80
N ALA A 35 -24.82 -25.85 1.58
CA ALA A 35 -24.57 -24.88 2.65
C ALA A 35 -25.83 -24.66 3.51
N ARG A 36 -25.68 -24.72 4.84
CA ARG A 36 -26.78 -24.39 5.76
C ARG A 36 -27.09 -22.89 5.71
N THR A 37 -26.07 -22.08 5.93
CA THR A 37 -26.14 -20.62 6.01
C THR A 37 -25.42 -19.98 4.82
N SER A 38 -25.88 -18.80 4.40
CA SER A 38 -25.22 -18.01 3.36
C SER A 38 -23.88 -17.48 3.86
N ALA A 39 -22.92 -17.30 2.94
CA ALA A 39 -21.59 -16.79 3.26
C ALA A 39 -21.17 -15.71 2.28
N LEU A 40 -20.57 -14.63 2.79
CA LEU A 40 -20.08 -13.51 1.99
C LEU A 40 -18.59 -13.31 2.21
N HIS A 41 -17.89 -13.03 1.11
CA HIS A 41 -16.50 -12.63 1.14
C HIS A 41 -16.34 -11.33 1.93
N SER A 42 -15.49 -11.37 2.95
CA SER A 42 -14.93 -10.18 3.58
C SER A 42 -13.41 -10.27 3.57
N PHE A 43 -12.73 -9.18 3.18
CA PHE A 43 -11.26 -9.08 3.26
C PHE A 43 -10.78 -8.46 4.59
N ALA A 44 -11.68 -7.76 5.30
CA ALA A 44 -11.43 -7.16 6.60
C ALA A 44 -12.78 -6.86 7.27
N PHE A 45 -12.84 -7.00 8.59
CA PHE A 45 -14.00 -6.56 9.37
C PHE A 45 -13.61 -6.15 10.79
N GLU A 46 -14.44 -5.30 11.40
CA GLU A 46 -14.33 -4.87 12.79
C GLU A 46 -15.72 -4.67 13.40
N GLU A 47 -15.83 -4.79 14.74
CA GLU A 47 -17.02 -4.42 15.47
C GLU A 47 -17.08 -2.90 15.68
N ILE A 48 -18.25 -2.32 15.41
CA ILE A 48 -18.54 -0.92 15.69
C ILE A 48 -19.87 -0.83 16.44
N GLU A 49 -20.02 0.20 17.26
CA GLU A 49 -21.28 0.47 17.97
C GLU A 49 -22.02 1.60 17.26
N ILE A 50 -23.26 1.35 16.82
CA ILE A 50 -24.14 2.35 16.18
C ILE A 50 -25.45 2.36 16.97
N ASP A 51 -25.80 3.50 17.55
CA ASP A 51 -27.03 3.69 18.33
C ASP A 51 -27.26 2.62 19.42
N GLY A 52 -26.17 2.17 20.07
CA GLY A 52 -26.20 1.14 21.11
C GLY A 52 -26.38 -0.30 20.60
N VAL A 53 -26.30 -0.51 19.29
CA VAL A 53 -26.34 -1.83 18.65
C VAL A 53 -24.98 -2.14 18.03
N THR A 54 -24.42 -3.30 18.38
CA THR A 54 -23.18 -3.79 17.76
C THR A 54 -23.42 -4.12 16.30
N HIS A 55 -22.63 -3.53 15.42
CA HIS A 55 -22.59 -3.79 14.00
C HIS A 55 -21.21 -4.35 13.63
N ILE A 56 -21.14 -5.05 12.52
CA ILE A 56 -19.88 -5.35 11.85
C ILE A 56 -19.70 -4.39 10.68
N HIS A 57 -18.57 -3.70 10.69
CA HIS A 57 -18.07 -2.93 9.57
C HIS A 57 -17.12 -3.82 8.76
N PHE A 58 -17.38 -4.04 7.46
CA PHE A 58 -16.60 -5.00 6.69
C PHE A 58 -16.41 -4.63 5.22
N GLY A 59 -15.29 -5.06 4.65
CA GLY A 59 -14.91 -4.78 3.27
C GLY A 59 -15.13 -5.98 2.36
N VAL A 60 -15.75 -5.75 1.20
CA VAL A 60 -16.08 -6.77 0.20
C VAL A 60 -15.45 -6.40 -1.14
N GLN A 61 -14.87 -7.36 -1.84
CA GLN A 61 -14.55 -7.25 -3.27
C GLN A 61 -15.63 -8.00 -4.06
N PRO A 62 -16.70 -7.34 -4.53
CA PRO A 62 -17.89 -8.03 -5.03
C PRO A 62 -17.69 -8.66 -6.41
N LEU A 63 -16.82 -8.07 -7.24
CA LEU A 63 -16.53 -8.55 -8.59
C LEU A 63 -15.20 -9.31 -8.58
N ALA A 64 -15.22 -10.59 -8.98
CA ALA A 64 -14.02 -11.44 -8.98
C ALA A 64 -13.01 -11.03 -10.06
N ASP A 65 -13.47 -10.40 -11.14
CA ASP A 65 -12.69 -9.91 -12.28
C ASP A 65 -12.15 -8.49 -12.10
N ASP A 66 -12.68 -7.72 -11.14
CA ASP A 66 -12.12 -6.43 -10.71
C ASP A 66 -11.74 -6.42 -9.22
N PRO A 67 -10.57 -6.97 -8.85
CA PRO A 67 -10.11 -7.01 -7.47
C PRO A 67 -9.77 -5.62 -6.90
N LYS A 68 -9.84 -4.53 -7.68
CA LYS A 68 -9.64 -3.16 -7.16
C LYS A 68 -10.93 -2.53 -6.68
N LEU A 69 -12.08 -3.07 -7.09
CA LEU A 69 -13.39 -2.62 -6.62
C LEU A 69 -13.61 -3.19 -5.23
N HIS A 70 -13.54 -2.31 -4.23
CA HIS A 70 -13.90 -2.64 -2.85
C HIS A 70 -15.21 -1.94 -2.52
N VAL A 71 -16.04 -2.56 -1.68
CA VAL A 71 -17.27 -2.00 -1.14
C VAL A 71 -17.24 -2.21 0.36
N TRP A 72 -17.36 -1.13 1.12
CA TRP A 72 -17.43 -1.19 2.57
C TRP A 72 -18.89 -1.19 3.02
N CYS A 73 -19.23 -2.18 3.83
CA CYS A 73 -20.57 -2.49 4.27
C CYS A 73 -20.67 -2.32 5.80
N ASN A 74 -21.86 -2.04 6.30
CA ASN A 74 -22.18 -2.06 7.73
C ASN A 74 -23.44 -2.90 7.92
N ALA A 75 -23.42 -3.86 8.84
CA ALA A 75 -24.59 -4.69 9.13
C ALA A 75 -24.67 -5.03 10.62
N PRO A 76 -25.87 -5.12 11.22
CA PRO A 76 -26.04 -5.52 12.61
C PRO A 76 -25.41 -6.88 12.89
N LEU A 77 -24.61 -6.99 13.95
CA LEU A 77 -24.07 -8.25 14.44
C LEU A 77 -25.20 -9.04 15.13
N ILE A 78 -25.36 -10.29 14.73
CA ILE A 78 -26.24 -11.25 15.42
C ILE A 78 -25.45 -11.92 16.54
N ASP A 79 -24.39 -12.64 16.15
CA ASP A 79 -23.50 -13.36 17.04
C ASP A 79 -22.22 -13.81 16.28
N TYR A 80 -21.30 -14.43 17.01
CA TYR A 80 -20.19 -15.17 16.43
C TYR A 80 -20.44 -16.66 16.56
N ARG A 81 -20.17 -17.41 15.50
CA ARG A 81 -20.33 -18.87 15.50
C ARG A 81 -19.10 -19.54 14.92
N GLU A 82 -18.77 -20.70 15.48
CA GLU A 82 -17.76 -21.59 14.88
C GLU A 82 -18.37 -22.26 13.65
N VAL A 83 -17.72 -22.10 12.50
CA VAL A 83 -18.14 -22.69 11.23
C VAL A 83 -17.04 -23.59 10.71
N ILE A 84 -17.40 -24.84 10.45
CA ILE A 84 -16.48 -25.84 9.87
C ILE A 84 -16.66 -25.81 8.35
N SER A 85 -15.63 -25.42 7.61
CA SER A 85 -15.66 -25.49 6.15
C SER A 85 -15.52 -26.92 5.64
N SER A 86 -15.85 -27.14 4.37
CA SER A 86 -15.80 -28.46 3.71
C SER A 86 -14.40 -29.11 3.69
N ASN A 87 -13.34 -28.34 3.96
CA ASN A 87 -11.96 -28.82 4.12
C ASN A 87 -11.62 -29.24 5.58
N GLY A 88 -12.59 -29.19 6.50
CA GLY A 88 -12.43 -29.60 7.90
C GLY A 88 -11.84 -28.53 8.83
N MET A 89 -11.58 -27.32 8.35
CA MET A 89 -11.08 -26.22 9.18
C MET A 89 -12.24 -25.52 9.90
N ALA A 90 -12.10 -25.34 11.21
CA ALA A 90 -13.01 -24.53 12.02
C ALA A 90 -12.55 -23.07 12.05
N GLU A 91 -13.49 -22.15 11.90
CA GLU A 91 -13.26 -20.70 11.93
C GLU A 91 -14.37 -20.03 12.71
N MET A 92 -14.02 -19.15 13.66
CA MET A 92 -14.99 -18.27 14.31
C MET A 92 -15.35 -17.13 13.37
N ARG A 93 -16.63 -17.00 13.03
CA ARG A 93 -17.11 -16.02 12.04
C ARG A 93 -18.23 -15.16 12.63
N PRO A 94 -18.25 -13.85 12.34
CA PRO A 94 -19.40 -13.02 12.65
C PRO A 94 -20.55 -13.35 11.70
N PHE A 95 -21.76 -13.37 12.26
CA PHE A 95 -23.01 -13.47 11.53
C PHE A 95 -23.72 -12.14 11.59
N VAL A 96 -24.05 -11.59 10.42
CA VAL A 96 -24.74 -10.31 10.30
C VAL A 96 -26.13 -10.48 9.72
N GLN A 97 -27.04 -9.56 10.04
CA GLN A 97 -28.36 -9.50 9.43
C GLN A 97 -28.36 -8.51 8.24
N VAL A 98 -28.84 -8.95 7.09
CA VAL A 98 -28.96 -8.13 5.87
C VAL A 98 -30.24 -8.45 5.12
N ASP A 99 -30.72 -7.51 4.30
CA ASP A 99 -31.87 -7.74 3.42
C ASP A 99 -31.43 -8.24 2.04
N LEU A 100 -31.67 -9.52 1.76
CA LEU A 100 -31.44 -10.13 0.46
C LEU A 100 -32.47 -9.60 -0.54
N HIS A 101 -32.02 -9.09 -1.69
CA HIS A 101 -32.83 -8.71 -2.84
C HIS A 101 -32.59 -9.65 -4.02
N LEU A 102 -33.65 -10.32 -4.48
CA LEU A 102 -33.59 -11.26 -5.61
C LEU A 102 -34.94 -11.32 -6.31
N ALA A 103 -34.91 -11.24 -7.65
CA ALA A 103 -36.11 -11.32 -8.50
C ALA A 103 -37.25 -10.37 -8.08
N GLY A 104 -36.89 -9.15 -7.66
CA GLY A 104 -37.84 -8.12 -7.21
C GLY A 104 -38.43 -8.36 -5.82
N GLN A 105 -37.97 -9.37 -5.08
CA GLN A 105 -38.37 -9.63 -3.70
C GLN A 105 -37.22 -9.34 -2.73
N SER A 106 -37.56 -8.83 -1.54
CA SER A 106 -36.62 -8.59 -0.45
C SER A 106 -37.02 -9.32 0.82
N TRP A 107 -36.06 -9.91 1.54
CA TRP A 107 -36.28 -10.47 2.88
C TRP A 107 -34.98 -10.57 3.70
N PRO A 108 -35.06 -10.54 5.04
CA PRO A 108 -33.89 -10.61 5.90
C PRO A 108 -33.27 -12.01 5.87
N ILE A 109 -31.94 -12.07 5.88
CA ILE A 109 -31.16 -13.29 6.00
C ILE A 109 -30.02 -13.12 7.01
N GLU A 110 -29.55 -14.24 7.57
CA GLU A 110 -28.27 -14.29 8.27
C GLU A 110 -27.14 -14.58 7.28
N LEU A 111 -26.05 -13.82 7.40
CA LEU A 111 -24.90 -13.91 6.51
C LEU A 111 -23.61 -14.06 7.31
N SER A 112 -22.87 -15.15 7.09
CA SER A 112 -21.55 -15.30 7.71
C SER A 112 -20.48 -14.58 6.89
N LEU A 113 -19.63 -13.78 7.52
CA LEU A 113 -18.49 -13.14 6.85
C LEU A 113 -17.24 -14.01 6.96
N THR A 114 -16.52 -14.21 5.85
CA THR A 114 -15.28 -15.00 5.81
C THR A 114 -14.43 -14.63 4.61
N ASN A 115 -13.11 -14.85 4.67
CA ASN A 115 -12.23 -14.59 3.54
C ASN A 115 -12.39 -15.69 2.46
N ARG A 116 -12.88 -15.28 1.29
CA ARG A 116 -13.11 -16.14 0.12
C ARG A 116 -12.34 -15.64 -1.10
N GLU A 117 -11.25 -14.90 -0.89
CA GLU A 117 -10.46 -14.26 -1.97
C GLU A 117 -9.97 -15.28 -3.01
N THR A 118 -9.68 -16.52 -2.59
CA THR A 118 -9.21 -17.61 -3.46
C THR A 118 -10.33 -18.42 -4.11
N MET A 119 -11.60 -18.13 -3.79
CA MET A 119 -12.76 -18.85 -4.31
C MET A 119 -13.36 -18.13 -5.52
N ASN A 120 -13.88 -18.91 -6.49
CA ASN A 120 -14.52 -18.37 -7.69
C ASN A 120 -15.75 -17.50 -7.39
N TYR A 121 -16.46 -17.79 -6.30
CA TYR A 121 -17.66 -17.07 -5.89
C TYR A 121 -17.46 -16.34 -4.58
N ARG A 122 -17.70 -15.03 -4.64
CA ARG A 122 -17.63 -14.11 -3.49
C ARG A 122 -18.81 -14.28 -2.54
N MET A 123 -19.91 -14.88 -2.99
CA MET A 123 -21.06 -15.19 -2.14
C MET A 123 -21.57 -16.63 -2.38
N LEU A 124 -22.03 -17.27 -1.31
CA LEU A 124 -22.84 -18.49 -1.33
C LEU A 124 -24.24 -18.17 -0.79
N LEU A 125 -25.28 -18.61 -1.50
CA LEU A 125 -26.65 -18.59 -1.02
C LEU A 125 -27.01 -19.95 -0.41
N GLY A 126 -27.16 -19.99 0.91
CA GLY A 126 -27.43 -21.21 1.68
C GLY A 126 -28.92 -21.51 1.87
N ARG A 127 -29.22 -22.69 2.42
CA ARG A 127 -30.60 -23.18 2.59
C ARG A 127 -31.50 -22.31 3.45
N THR A 128 -31.00 -21.71 4.53
CA THR A 128 -31.81 -20.85 5.40
C THR A 128 -32.33 -19.60 4.69
N ALA A 129 -31.55 -19.04 3.75
CA ALA A 129 -31.99 -17.92 2.93
C ALA A 129 -33.03 -18.31 1.87
N MET A 130 -33.01 -19.58 1.43
CA MET A 130 -33.91 -20.13 0.39
C MET A 130 -35.23 -20.67 0.95
N GLU A 131 -35.30 -20.98 2.24
CA GLU A 131 -36.37 -21.76 2.84
C GLU A 131 -37.75 -21.18 2.58
N GLY A 132 -38.64 -21.98 1.99
CA GLY A 132 -40.01 -21.59 1.66
C GLY A 132 -40.16 -20.57 0.51
N ARG A 133 -39.06 -20.05 -0.04
CA ARG A 133 -39.06 -18.93 -0.99
C ARG A 133 -38.51 -19.27 -2.37
N ILE A 134 -37.53 -20.17 -2.44
CA ILE A 134 -36.75 -20.43 -3.65
C ILE A 134 -36.91 -21.88 -4.13
N VAL A 135 -36.92 -22.09 -5.44
CA VAL A 135 -36.76 -23.37 -6.13
C VAL A 135 -35.53 -23.27 -7.04
N VAL A 136 -34.62 -24.24 -6.96
CA VAL A 136 -33.38 -24.24 -7.73
C VAL A 136 -33.53 -25.07 -9.00
N ASP A 137 -33.32 -24.46 -10.16
CA ASP A 137 -33.07 -25.10 -11.44
C ASP A 137 -31.56 -25.40 -11.55
N PRO A 138 -31.14 -26.67 -11.47
CA PRO A 138 -29.73 -27.03 -11.52
C PRO A 138 -29.08 -26.81 -12.89
N PHE A 139 -29.86 -26.61 -13.96
CA PHE A 139 -29.34 -26.37 -15.31
C PHE A 139 -29.33 -24.88 -15.69
N GLY A 140 -30.11 -24.05 -15.01
CA GLY A 140 -30.18 -22.61 -15.24
C GLY A 140 -29.02 -21.85 -14.58
N ALA A 141 -28.57 -20.77 -15.21
CA ALA A 141 -27.66 -19.79 -14.62
C ALA A 141 -28.19 -18.38 -14.93
N CYS A 142 -28.24 -17.51 -13.91
CA CYS A 142 -28.76 -16.15 -13.99
C CYS A 142 -30.16 -16.08 -14.63
N ILE A 143 -31.08 -16.96 -14.22
CA ILE A 143 -32.41 -17.06 -14.85
C ILE A 143 -33.30 -15.86 -14.50
N ASN A 144 -32.96 -15.13 -13.44
CA ASN A 144 -33.62 -13.87 -13.08
C ASN A 144 -32.97 -12.64 -13.74
N GLY A 145 -32.09 -12.88 -14.72
CA GLY A 145 -31.40 -11.84 -15.48
C GLY A 145 -30.04 -11.47 -14.90
N VAL A 146 -29.29 -10.75 -15.72
CA VAL A 146 -28.07 -10.07 -15.31
C VAL A 146 -28.44 -8.60 -15.08
N PRO A 147 -28.01 -7.97 -13.97
CA PRO A 147 -28.24 -6.56 -13.74
C PRO A 147 -27.77 -5.74 -14.95
N GLU A 148 -28.65 -4.90 -15.50
CA GLU A 148 -28.32 -4.04 -16.65
C GLU A 148 -27.68 -2.73 -16.17
N GLY A 149 -26.62 -2.29 -16.86
CA GLY A 149 -25.92 -1.03 -16.57
C GLY A 149 -24.66 -1.19 -15.71
N ASP A 150 -24.09 -0.06 -15.31
CA ASP A 150 -22.97 0.01 -14.38
C ASP A 150 -23.52 0.18 -12.96
N PHE A 151 -23.82 -0.93 -12.29
CA PHE A 151 -24.46 -0.97 -10.98
C PHE A 151 -23.49 -0.72 -9.82
N TYR A 152 -22.18 -0.80 -10.08
CA TYR A 152 -21.17 -0.25 -9.18
C TYR A 152 -20.76 1.16 -9.56
N GLY A 153 -21.20 1.66 -10.72
CA GLY A 153 -20.75 2.88 -11.34
C GLY A 153 -19.24 2.85 -11.60
N HIS A 154 -18.78 3.72 -12.49
CA HIS A 154 -17.66 4.58 -12.15
C HIS A 154 -18.06 5.44 -10.94
N HIS A 155 -18.44 4.83 -9.81
CA HIS A 155 -18.56 5.49 -8.54
C HIS A 155 -17.15 5.64 -7.95
N LEU A 156 -16.32 6.40 -8.67
CA LEU A 156 -15.95 7.70 -8.15
C LEU A 156 -17.26 8.51 -8.02
N GLU A 157 -18.15 8.17 -7.08
CA GLU A 157 -18.86 9.27 -6.46
C GLU A 157 -17.69 10.08 -5.93
N GLU A 158 -17.54 11.30 -6.44
CA GLU A 158 -16.90 12.35 -5.68
C GLU A 158 -17.60 12.31 -4.34
N SER A 159 -17.04 11.53 -3.41
CA SER A 159 -17.54 11.37 -2.07
C SER A 159 -17.57 12.79 -1.57
N ALA A 160 -18.76 13.39 -1.56
CA ALA A 160 -19.00 14.80 -1.30
C ALA A 160 -18.01 15.27 -0.24
N SER A 161 -16.92 15.93 -0.69
CA SER A 161 -15.71 16.26 0.07
C SER A 161 -15.65 15.62 1.47
N LYS A 162 -15.44 14.30 1.58
CA LYS A 162 -15.25 13.69 2.90
C LYS A 162 -13.85 14.08 3.38
N THR A 163 -13.82 14.85 4.46
CA THR A 163 -12.60 15.17 5.20
C THR A 163 -11.94 13.86 5.62
N LEU A 164 -10.78 13.53 5.03
CA LEU A 164 -9.99 12.38 5.43
C LEU A 164 -9.21 12.69 6.71
N ASN A 165 -9.05 11.70 7.58
CA ASN A 165 -8.09 11.75 8.67
C ASN A 165 -6.76 11.14 8.22
N ILE A 166 -5.72 11.97 8.06
CA ILE A 166 -4.43 11.57 7.50
C ILE A 166 -3.32 11.65 8.56
N GLY A 167 -2.70 10.51 8.87
CA GLY A 167 -1.53 10.45 9.76
C GLY A 167 -0.21 10.61 9.00
N ILE A 168 0.64 11.59 9.36
CA ILE A 168 2.03 11.64 8.89
C ILE A 168 2.94 11.05 9.97
N LEU A 169 3.51 9.88 9.69
CA LEU A 169 4.41 9.21 10.62
C LEU A 169 5.82 9.78 10.49
N THR A 170 6.31 10.51 11.49
CA THR A 170 7.59 11.23 11.37
C THR A 170 8.28 11.45 12.71
N CYS A 171 9.61 11.44 12.72
CA CYS A 171 10.41 11.94 13.86
C CYS A 171 10.89 13.38 13.65
N ALA A 172 10.55 13.98 12.51
CA ALA A 172 10.98 15.32 12.12
C ALA A 172 9.75 16.17 11.73
N PRO A 173 8.92 16.58 12.71
CA PRO A 173 7.70 17.32 12.44
C PRO A 173 7.99 18.65 11.73
N ASN A 174 9.07 19.33 12.11
CA ASN A 174 9.43 20.65 11.59
C ASN A 174 10.23 20.61 10.28
N ALA A 175 10.48 19.43 9.70
CA ALA A 175 11.19 19.35 8.42
C ALA A 175 10.35 19.94 7.29
N TYR A 176 10.98 20.65 6.35
CA TYR A 176 10.30 21.29 5.22
C TYR A 176 9.30 20.36 4.51
N SER A 177 9.73 19.12 4.21
CA SER A 177 8.87 18.16 3.49
C SER A 177 7.65 17.75 4.30
N THR A 178 7.77 17.66 5.62
CA THR A 178 6.64 17.35 6.52
C THR A 178 5.66 18.51 6.55
N GLN A 179 6.16 19.73 6.77
CA GLN A 179 5.33 20.94 6.83
C GLN A 179 4.59 21.20 5.52
N ARG A 180 5.25 21.02 4.37
CA ARG A 180 4.60 21.12 3.05
C ARG A 180 3.47 20.11 2.85
N LEU A 181 3.61 18.90 3.39
CA LEU A 181 2.54 17.90 3.34
C LEU A 181 1.38 18.29 4.26
N VAL A 182 1.65 18.77 5.48
CA VAL A 182 0.64 19.31 6.40
C VAL A 182 -0.15 20.43 5.74
N GLU A 183 0.53 21.46 5.22
CA GLU A 183 -0.08 22.58 4.51
C GLU A 183 -0.96 22.11 3.33
N ALA A 184 -0.49 21.11 2.58
CA ALA A 184 -1.22 20.57 1.44
C ALA A 184 -2.47 19.77 1.86
N ILE A 185 -2.44 19.07 2.99
CA ILE A 185 -3.59 18.35 3.55
C ILE A 185 -4.64 19.34 4.07
N GLU A 186 -4.22 20.32 4.87
CA GLU A 186 -5.10 21.35 5.44
C GLU A 186 -5.76 22.19 4.34
N LYS A 187 -4.98 22.63 3.34
CA LYS A 187 -5.50 23.40 2.19
C LYS A 187 -6.55 22.65 1.37
N LYS A 188 -6.53 21.32 1.40
CA LYS A 188 -7.50 20.44 0.73
C LYS A 188 -8.70 20.08 1.62
N GLY A 189 -8.78 20.61 2.83
CA GLY A 189 -9.93 20.41 3.74
C GLY A 189 -9.94 19.06 4.45
N HIS A 190 -8.78 18.44 4.64
CA HIS A 190 -8.60 17.18 5.34
C HIS A 190 -7.94 17.40 6.72
N GLN A 191 -8.16 16.46 7.65
CA GLN A 191 -7.50 16.46 8.96
C GLN A 191 -6.12 15.80 8.86
N VAL A 192 -5.18 16.32 9.66
CA VAL A 192 -3.81 15.81 9.70
C VAL A 192 -3.32 15.69 11.12
N ASP A 193 -2.79 14.51 11.45
CA ASP A 193 -2.07 14.27 12.69
C ASP A 193 -0.59 13.99 12.40
N LEU A 194 0.29 14.63 13.19
CA LEU A 194 1.71 14.30 13.20
C LEU A 194 1.97 13.22 14.26
N VAL A 195 2.18 11.99 13.79
CA VAL A 195 2.43 10.85 14.68
C VAL A 195 3.94 10.66 14.83
N ASP A 196 4.45 10.78 16.07
CA ASP A 196 5.85 10.46 16.39
C ASP A 196 6.02 8.94 16.39
N ILE A 197 6.37 8.42 15.23
CA ILE A 197 6.51 6.99 14.97
C ILE A 197 7.53 6.32 15.89
N ALA A 198 8.50 7.05 16.46
CA ALA A 198 9.46 6.48 17.39
C ALA A 198 8.87 6.21 18.79
N ARG A 199 7.68 6.76 19.08
CA ARG A 199 6.95 6.61 20.34
C ARG A 199 5.72 5.71 20.21
N CYS A 200 5.51 5.13 19.04
CA CYS A 200 4.40 4.22 18.82
C CYS A 200 4.68 2.87 19.45
N THR A 201 3.68 2.29 20.11
CA THR A 201 3.69 0.91 20.56
C THR A 201 2.60 0.16 19.82
N VAL A 202 2.91 -1.06 19.39
CA VAL A 202 1.99 -1.90 18.61
C VAL A 202 1.46 -2.99 19.53
N HIS A 203 0.14 -3.03 19.70
CA HIS A 203 -0.54 -4.11 20.39
C HIS A 203 -1.07 -5.09 19.34
N VAL A 204 -0.44 -6.26 19.27
CA VAL A 204 -0.82 -7.35 18.36
C VAL A 204 -1.79 -8.25 19.09
N ASP A 205 -3.08 -8.08 18.77
CA ASP A 205 -4.16 -8.91 19.28
C ASP A 205 -5.07 -9.35 18.11
N ALA A 206 -5.70 -10.51 18.24
CA ALA A 206 -6.54 -11.07 17.19
C ALA A 206 -7.92 -10.42 17.10
N LEU A 207 -8.41 -9.84 18.21
CA LEU A 207 -9.74 -9.24 18.31
C LEU A 207 -9.67 -7.71 18.28
N SER A 208 -8.70 -7.14 18.99
CA SER A 208 -8.51 -5.69 19.12
C SER A 208 -7.06 -5.27 18.87
N PRO A 209 -6.54 -5.42 17.64
CA PRO A 209 -5.24 -4.87 17.28
C PRO A 209 -5.26 -3.35 17.37
N THR A 210 -4.28 -2.74 18.03
CA THR A 210 -4.26 -1.28 18.27
C THR A 210 -2.84 -0.73 18.19
N ILE A 211 -2.71 0.54 17.79
CA ILE A 211 -1.47 1.30 17.88
C ILE A 211 -1.67 2.38 18.93
N TYR A 212 -0.75 2.47 19.89
CA TYR A 212 -0.75 3.52 20.88
C TYR A 212 0.39 4.49 20.61
N GLN A 213 0.22 5.73 21.02
CA GLN A 213 1.33 6.67 21.18
C GLN A 213 1.46 6.97 22.66
N ARG A 214 2.48 6.39 23.29
CA ARG A 214 2.56 6.22 24.76
C ARG A 214 1.38 5.36 25.25
N ASP A 215 0.50 5.92 26.07
CA ASP A 215 -0.62 5.21 26.71
C ASP A 215 -1.97 5.49 26.02
N GLU A 216 -2.00 6.39 25.04
CA GLU A 216 -3.23 6.76 24.33
C GLU A 216 -3.34 5.99 23.00
N PRO A 217 -4.48 5.33 22.73
CA PRO A 217 -4.71 4.69 21.44
C PRO A 217 -4.79 5.76 20.36
N LEU A 218 -4.09 5.54 19.25
CA LEU A 218 -4.20 6.41 18.10
C LEU A 218 -5.58 6.25 17.46
N PRO A 219 -6.15 7.34 16.91
CA PRO A 219 -7.38 7.26 16.16
C PRO A 219 -7.17 6.46 14.88
N ARG A 220 -8.28 6.04 14.26
CA ARG A 220 -8.25 5.46 12.92
C ARG A 220 -7.86 6.54 11.91
N TYR A 221 -6.92 6.21 11.04
CA TYR A 221 -6.52 7.04 9.90
C TYR A 221 -6.99 6.41 8.60
N ASP A 222 -7.61 7.20 7.72
CA ASP A 222 -7.98 6.77 6.37
C ASP A 222 -6.73 6.56 5.51
N ALA A 223 -5.73 7.42 5.74
CA ALA A 223 -4.44 7.32 5.07
C ALA A 223 -3.28 7.64 6.02
N VAL A 224 -2.14 7.02 5.75
CA VAL A 224 -0.92 7.23 6.50
C VAL A 224 0.25 7.45 5.54
N ILE A 225 1.07 8.48 5.81
CA ILE A 225 2.24 8.85 5.00
C ILE A 225 3.51 8.65 5.83
N PRO A 226 4.23 7.52 5.68
CA PRO A 226 5.45 7.28 6.44
C PRO A 226 6.64 8.13 5.97
N ARG A 227 7.17 8.93 6.89
CA ARG A 227 8.40 9.73 6.75
C ARG A 227 9.49 9.19 7.68
N ILE A 228 9.83 7.91 7.48
CA ILE A 228 10.74 7.14 8.35
C ILE A 228 12.22 7.50 8.06
N GLY A 229 12.93 7.99 9.08
CA GLY A 229 14.38 8.18 9.01
C GLY A 229 15.18 6.90 9.25
N ALA A 230 16.42 6.85 8.73
CA ALA A 230 17.30 5.68 8.85
C ALA A 230 17.42 5.06 10.27
N PRO A 231 17.55 5.84 11.37
CA PRO A 231 17.81 5.27 12.71
C PRO A 231 16.71 4.37 13.26
N ILE A 232 15.47 4.58 12.83
CA ILE A 232 14.29 3.88 13.36
C ILE A 232 13.68 2.89 12.36
N THR A 233 14.40 2.54 11.30
CA THR A 233 13.82 1.79 10.16
C THR A 233 13.09 0.52 10.60
N GLN A 234 13.70 -0.33 11.44
CA GLN A 234 13.07 -1.59 11.86
C GLN A 234 11.78 -1.37 12.65
N HIS A 235 11.81 -0.47 13.63
CA HIS A 235 10.63 -0.13 14.44
C HIS A 235 9.54 0.54 13.58
N GLY A 236 9.92 1.53 12.76
CA GLY A 236 8.99 2.23 11.88
C GLY A 236 8.33 1.30 10.86
N LEU A 237 9.05 0.31 10.34
CA LEU A 237 8.48 -0.72 9.46
C LEU A 237 7.46 -1.62 10.17
N ALA A 238 7.64 -1.89 11.47
CA ALA A 238 6.65 -2.63 12.24
C ALA A 238 5.38 -1.81 12.44
N VAL A 239 5.51 -0.52 12.81
CA VAL A 239 4.39 0.40 13.00
C VAL A 239 3.62 0.62 11.70
N VAL A 240 4.30 0.87 10.57
CA VAL A 240 3.64 1.03 9.26
C VAL A 240 2.86 -0.22 8.88
N ARG A 241 3.41 -1.40 9.13
CA ARG A 241 2.72 -2.66 8.85
C ARG A 241 1.48 -2.84 9.70
N GLN A 242 1.49 -2.37 10.94
CA GLN A 242 0.28 -2.38 11.76
C GLN A 242 -0.80 -1.47 11.17
N PHE A 243 -0.47 -0.26 10.70
CA PHE A 243 -1.43 0.59 9.99
C PHE A 243 -1.97 -0.07 8.72
N GLU A 244 -1.13 -0.80 7.97
CA GLU A 244 -1.58 -1.59 6.81
C GLU A 244 -2.61 -2.65 7.21
N LEU A 245 -2.35 -3.38 8.30
CA LEU A 245 -3.23 -4.44 8.80
C LEU A 245 -4.55 -3.91 9.38
N LEU A 246 -4.54 -2.69 9.94
CA LEU A 246 -5.73 -1.97 10.39
C LEU A 246 -6.55 -1.34 9.25
N GLY A 247 -6.10 -1.51 7.99
CA GLY A 247 -6.86 -1.08 6.81
C GLY A 247 -6.59 0.36 6.34
N SER A 248 -5.66 1.09 6.96
CA SER A 248 -5.27 2.42 6.49
C SER A 248 -4.59 2.35 5.11
N TYR A 249 -4.88 3.32 4.24
CA TYR A 249 -4.11 3.47 3.01
C TYR A 249 -2.70 4.01 3.30
N VAL A 250 -1.65 3.24 3.00
CA VAL A 250 -0.27 3.66 3.27
C VAL A 250 0.50 4.12 2.01
N LEU A 251 1.23 5.23 2.14
CA LEU A 251 2.08 5.80 1.09
C LEU A 251 3.50 6.10 1.63
N ASN A 252 4.46 5.17 1.60
CA ASN A 252 4.48 3.82 1.03
C ASN A 252 4.32 2.72 2.09
N GLY A 253 4.06 1.49 1.63
CA GLY A 253 3.94 0.32 2.49
C GLY A 253 5.26 -0.20 3.08
N ALA A 254 5.16 -0.98 4.17
CA ALA A 254 6.32 -1.43 4.94
C ALA A 254 7.28 -2.27 4.10
N SER A 255 6.78 -3.27 3.38
CA SER A 255 7.60 -4.14 2.52
C SER A 255 8.33 -3.36 1.43
N SER A 256 7.67 -2.37 0.82
CA SER A 256 8.25 -1.51 -0.23
C SER A 256 9.33 -0.59 0.34
N ILE A 257 9.11 -0.01 1.52
CA ILE A 257 10.12 0.80 2.22
C ILE A 257 11.34 -0.07 2.56
N ALA A 258 11.12 -1.28 3.09
CA ALA A 258 12.20 -2.20 3.43
C ALA A 258 13.07 -2.56 2.22
N ALA A 259 12.44 -2.90 1.08
CA ALA A 259 13.14 -3.21 -0.16
C ALA A 259 13.98 -2.03 -0.67
N ALA A 260 13.46 -0.81 -0.56
CA ALA A 260 14.15 0.42 -0.97
C ALA A 260 15.35 0.78 -0.06
N ARG A 261 15.27 0.45 1.23
CA ARG A 261 16.32 0.74 2.23
C ARG A 261 17.53 -0.19 2.08
N ASP A 262 17.34 -1.39 1.55
CA ASP A 262 18.42 -2.33 1.28
C ASP A 262 18.88 -2.23 -0.18
N LYS A 263 20.06 -1.64 -0.39
CA LYS A 263 20.60 -1.44 -1.74
C LYS A 263 20.79 -2.76 -2.49
N LEU A 264 21.22 -3.82 -1.81
CA LEU A 264 21.44 -5.11 -2.46
C LEU A 264 20.11 -5.70 -2.93
N TRP A 265 19.10 -5.69 -2.07
CA TRP A 265 17.74 -6.10 -2.42
C TRP A 265 17.25 -5.28 -3.62
N SER A 266 17.31 -3.96 -3.52
CA SER A 266 16.90 -3.04 -4.59
C SER A 266 17.57 -3.37 -5.93
N TYR A 267 18.89 -3.55 -5.94
CA TYR A 267 19.63 -3.89 -7.16
C TYR A 267 19.25 -5.27 -7.70
N GLN A 268 19.08 -6.29 -6.86
CA GLN A 268 18.68 -7.63 -7.29
C GLN A 268 17.32 -7.60 -8.00
N TYR A 269 16.34 -6.89 -7.43
CA TYR A 269 14.99 -6.78 -8.00
C TYR A 269 15.00 -5.98 -9.30
N MET A 270 15.73 -4.85 -9.34
CA MET A 270 15.85 -4.04 -10.55
C MET A 270 16.59 -4.76 -11.69
N ALA A 271 17.69 -5.45 -11.38
CA ALA A 271 18.44 -6.25 -12.35
C ALA A 271 17.57 -7.38 -12.92
N LYS A 272 16.81 -8.10 -12.09
CA LYS A 272 15.84 -9.11 -12.53
C LYS A 272 14.77 -8.52 -13.45
N ALA A 273 14.36 -7.28 -13.19
CA ALA A 273 13.40 -6.54 -14.01
C ALA A 273 14.02 -5.95 -15.30
N GLY A 274 15.31 -6.21 -15.60
CA GLY A 274 16.00 -5.68 -16.78
C GLY A 274 16.20 -4.16 -16.73
N ILE A 275 16.39 -3.60 -15.53
CA ILE A 275 16.73 -2.20 -15.31
C ILE A 275 18.22 -2.12 -15.03
N GLU A 276 18.92 -1.26 -15.76
CA GLU A 276 20.36 -1.07 -15.59
C GLU A 276 20.70 -0.52 -14.20
N VAL A 277 21.57 -1.24 -13.48
CA VAL A 277 22.09 -0.91 -12.15
C VAL A 277 23.60 -1.11 -12.16
N PRO A 278 24.37 -0.50 -11.24
CA PRO A 278 25.81 -0.70 -11.21
C PRO A 278 26.15 -2.18 -10.97
N LEU A 279 27.19 -2.66 -11.64
CA LEU A 279 27.81 -3.92 -11.26
C LEU A 279 28.09 -3.90 -9.76
N THR A 280 27.49 -4.83 -9.02
CA THR A 280 27.54 -4.84 -7.57
C THR A 280 27.95 -6.21 -7.09
N LEU A 281 29.04 -6.27 -6.34
CA LEU A 281 29.48 -7.47 -5.66
C LEU A 281 29.19 -7.31 -4.18
N SER A 282 28.69 -8.37 -3.57
CA SER A 282 28.47 -8.45 -2.12
C SER A 282 29.08 -9.75 -1.62
N ALA A 283 29.78 -9.66 -0.51
CA ALA A 283 30.33 -10.79 0.22
C ALA A 283 29.88 -10.73 1.68
N PHE A 284 29.78 -11.89 2.31
CA PHE A 284 29.38 -11.98 3.71
C PHE A 284 30.53 -11.62 4.68
N ASN A 285 31.77 -11.90 4.29
CA ASN A 285 32.98 -11.62 5.07
C ASN A 285 34.03 -10.90 4.23
N GLY A 286 35.00 -10.27 4.91
CA GLY A 286 36.06 -9.51 4.27
C GLY A 286 36.93 -10.39 3.36
N ARG A 287 37.21 -11.65 3.74
CA ARG A 287 38.02 -12.60 2.95
C ARG A 287 37.45 -12.82 1.55
N ASP A 288 36.17 -13.15 1.45
CA ASP A 288 35.49 -13.37 0.18
C ASP A 288 35.34 -12.05 -0.58
N GLY A 289 35.10 -10.94 0.12
CA GLY A 289 35.11 -9.60 -0.46
C GLY A 289 36.41 -9.28 -1.18
N ARG A 290 37.56 -9.55 -0.55
CA ARG A 290 38.90 -9.35 -1.14
C ARG A 290 39.13 -10.17 -2.40
N ALA A 291 38.65 -11.42 -2.43
CA ALA A 291 38.76 -12.29 -3.60
C ALA A 291 37.92 -11.75 -4.77
N MET A 292 36.79 -11.10 -4.47
CA MET A 292 35.85 -10.60 -5.46
C MET A 292 36.21 -9.23 -6.05
N VAL A 293 37.05 -8.41 -5.40
CA VAL A 293 37.40 -7.05 -5.90
C VAL A 293 37.82 -7.04 -7.37
N SER A 294 38.61 -8.03 -7.80
CA SER A 294 39.07 -8.14 -9.20
C SER A 294 37.93 -8.31 -10.22
N LYS A 295 36.79 -8.88 -9.80
CA LYS A 295 35.59 -9.03 -10.64
C LYS A 295 34.87 -7.70 -10.90
N ALA A 296 35.17 -6.65 -10.12
CA ALA A 296 34.65 -5.31 -10.34
C ALA A 296 35.49 -4.50 -11.34
N GLY A 297 36.55 -5.07 -11.92
CA GLY A 297 37.40 -4.44 -12.94
C GLY A 297 38.80 -4.08 -12.43
N GLU A 298 39.42 -3.09 -13.07
CA GLU A 298 40.77 -2.62 -12.71
C GLU A 298 40.76 -1.51 -11.66
N GLY A 299 39.65 -0.79 -11.55
CA GLY A 299 39.45 0.34 -10.62
C GLY A 299 39.29 1.66 -11.38
N PRO A 300 38.98 2.76 -10.68
CA PRO A 300 38.76 2.86 -9.24
C PRO A 300 37.46 2.17 -8.77
N TYR A 301 37.33 1.92 -7.47
CA TYR A 301 36.20 1.20 -6.85
C TYR A 301 35.42 2.10 -5.90
N VAL A 302 34.12 1.84 -5.78
CA VAL A 302 33.25 2.44 -4.77
C VAL A 302 32.76 1.35 -3.83
N LEU A 303 33.01 1.54 -2.53
CA LEU A 303 32.51 0.68 -1.47
C LEU A 303 31.33 1.36 -0.78
N LYS A 304 30.19 0.65 -0.65
CA LYS A 304 28.95 1.23 -0.10
C LYS A 304 28.36 0.34 0.99
N SER A 305 27.98 0.92 2.12
CA SER A 305 27.11 0.23 3.08
C SER A 305 25.76 -0.13 2.46
N ARG A 306 25.24 -1.33 2.80
CA ARG A 306 23.91 -1.79 2.36
C ARG A 306 22.78 -0.84 2.79
N LYS A 307 22.84 -0.32 4.02
CA LYS A 307 21.73 0.40 4.67
C LYS A 307 21.91 1.91 4.75
N SER A 308 23.01 2.46 4.24
CA SER A 308 23.27 3.89 4.38
C SER A 308 22.36 4.78 3.52
N GLU A 309 22.14 6.03 3.94
CA GLU A 309 21.40 7.05 3.19
C GLU A 309 22.23 8.32 3.02
N GLY A 310 21.94 9.10 1.97
CA GLY A 310 22.51 10.45 1.80
C GLY A 310 24.02 10.50 1.65
N GLY A 311 24.63 9.45 1.09
CA GLY A 311 26.07 9.38 0.80
C GLY A 311 26.97 9.15 2.03
N ARG A 312 26.41 8.89 3.21
CA ARG A 312 27.18 8.33 4.34
C ARG A 312 27.53 6.88 4.02
N GLY A 313 28.71 6.41 4.43
CA GLY A 313 29.15 5.04 4.15
C GLY A 313 29.39 4.74 2.67
N VAL A 314 29.76 5.76 1.87
CA VAL A 314 30.27 5.60 0.50
C VAL A 314 31.74 5.98 0.50
N LEU A 315 32.61 5.04 0.12
CA LEU A 315 34.06 5.19 0.14
C LEU A 315 34.60 4.99 -1.27
N LEU A 316 35.54 5.86 -1.68
CA LEU A 316 36.28 5.72 -2.94
C LEU A 316 37.61 5.04 -2.66
N ALA A 317 37.88 3.94 -3.36
CA ALA A 317 39.17 3.26 -3.33
C ALA A 317 39.83 3.39 -4.71
N PRO A 318 40.98 4.10 -4.82
CA PRO A 318 41.62 4.34 -6.11
C PRO A 318 42.17 3.05 -6.72
N ASP A 319 42.55 2.08 -5.89
CA ASP A 319 43.15 0.82 -6.31
C ASP A 319 42.65 -0.37 -5.47
N ARG A 320 43.06 -1.57 -5.89
CA ARG A 320 42.70 -2.84 -5.24
C ARG A 320 43.22 -2.95 -3.83
N THR A 321 44.38 -2.37 -3.54
CA THR A 321 45.02 -2.46 -2.22
C THR A 321 44.18 -1.70 -1.21
N MET A 322 43.83 -0.45 -1.52
CA MET A 322 42.94 0.36 -0.69
C MET A 322 41.56 -0.29 -0.54
N ALA A 323 40.98 -0.83 -1.62
CA ALA A 323 39.68 -1.49 -1.55
C ALA A 323 39.68 -2.69 -0.58
N LYS A 324 40.75 -3.50 -0.61
CA LYS A 324 40.91 -4.64 0.32
C LYS A 324 41.10 -4.18 1.77
N SER A 325 41.92 -3.16 2.01
CA SER A 325 42.13 -2.61 3.37
C SER A 325 40.84 -2.05 3.96
N LEU A 326 40.01 -1.38 3.16
CA LEU A 326 38.71 -0.89 3.60
C LEU A 326 37.72 -2.02 3.90
N LEU A 327 37.73 -3.11 3.13
CA LEU A 327 36.89 -4.28 3.42
C LEU A 327 37.27 -4.92 4.75
N ASP A 328 38.57 -5.02 5.07
CA ASP A 328 39.04 -5.59 6.33
C ASP A 328 38.62 -4.73 7.52
N ALA A 329 38.83 -3.41 7.42
CA ALA A 329 38.48 -2.48 8.49
C ALA A 329 36.97 -2.46 8.82
N PHE A 330 36.10 -2.70 7.84
CA PHE A 330 34.65 -2.70 8.04
C PHE A 330 34.09 -4.07 8.43
N ASP A 331 34.79 -5.17 8.13
CA ASP A 331 34.41 -6.50 8.61
C ASP A 331 34.53 -6.58 10.15
N ASP A 332 35.55 -5.93 10.72
CA ASP A 332 35.72 -5.79 12.19
C ASP A 332 34.61 -4.96 12.85
N LEU A 333 33.91 -4.12 12.08
CA LEU A 333 32.78 -3.30 12.54
C LEU A 333 31.41 -3.95 12.30
N ASP A 334 31.39 -5.21 11.83
CA ASP A 334 30.20 -5.95 11.39
C ASP A 334 29.37 -5.21 10.31
N GLU A 335 30.00 -4.32 9.56
CA GLU A 335 29.35 -3.51 8.53
C GLU A 335 29.64 -4.11 7.16
N LYS A 336 28.60 -4.60 6.49
CA LYS A 336 28.76 -5.31 5.20
C LYS A 336 28.73 -4.34 4.02
N LEU A 337 29.86 -4.25 3.32
CA LEU A 337 30.05 -3.37 2.18
C LEU A 337 29.72 -4.06 0.84
N LEU A 338 29.15 -3.28 -0.06
CA LEU A 338 28.97 -3.57 -1.48
C LEU A 338 30.16 -3.00 -2.25
N ILE A 339 30.68 -3.75 -3.22
CA ILE A 339 31.81 -3.35 -4.07
C ILE A 339 31.27 -3.07 -5.48
N GLN A 340 31.54 -1.87 -6.00
CA GLN A 340 31.14 -1.44 -7.34
C GLN A 340 32.33 -0.82 -8.07
N PRO A 341 32.40 -0.90 -9.41
CA PRO A 341 33.29 -0.03 -10.17
C PRO A 341 32.87 1.44 -9.96
N PHE A 342 33.85 2.33 -9.96
CA PHE A 342 33.57 3.75 -10.05
C PHE A 342 32.96 4.06 -11.42
N LEU A 343 31.78 4.67 -11.42
CA LEU A 343 31.12 5.11 -12.63
C LEU A 343 31.49 6.57 -12.86
N ASP A 344 32.28 6.82 -13.90
CA ASP A 344 32.56 8.19 -14.33
C ASP A 344 31.33 8.78 -15.04
N THR A 345 31.06 10.05 -14.78
CA THR A 345 29.93 10.77 -15.36
C THR A 345 30.46 12.05 -15.99
N GLN A 346 29.94 12.40 -17.17
CA GLN A 346 30.44 13.52 -17.97
C GLN A 346 30.49 14.87 -17.21
N ASP A 347 29.68 15.04 -16.16
CA ASP A 347 29.57 16.28 -15.39
C ASP A 347 29.50 16.11 -13.86
N GLN A 348 29.92 14.96 -13.31
CA GLN A 348 29.81 14.64 -11.87
C GLN A 348 28.43 14.98 -11.30
N SER A 349 27.40 14.65 -12.07
CA SER A 349 26.02 14.95 -11.74
C SER A 349 25.18 13.69 -11.70
N ASP A 350 24.13 13.76 -10.88
CA ASP A 350 23.09 12.76 -10.87
C ASP A 350 21.73 13.40 -11.20
N LEU A 351 20.82 12.60 -11.74
CA LEU A 351 19.44 12.97 -11.96
C LEU A 351 18.60 12.40 -10.82
N ARG A 352 17.93 13.27 -10.08
CA ARG A 352 16.88 12.88 -9.15
C ARG A 352 15.52 13.00 -9.83
N ILE A 353 14.87 11.87 -10.04
CA ILE A 353 13.58 11.77 -10.73
C ILE A 353 12.49 11.35 -9.74
N MET A 354 11.50 12.21 -9.50
CA MET A 354 10.37 11.89 -8.64
C MET A 354 9.27 11.16 -9.40
N VAL A 355 8.82 10.05 -8.83
CA VAL A 355 7.76 9.19 -9.33
C VAL A 355 6.61 9.19 -8.34
N LEU A 356 5.39 9.35 -8.86
CA LEU A 356 4.14 9.21 -8.12
C LEU A 356 3.18 8.31 -8.91
N GLY A 357 2.72 7.23 -8.29
CA GLY A 357 2.01 6.13 -8.92
C GLY A 357 2.84 5.54 -10.07
N LYS A 358 2.39 5.77 -11.30
CA LYS A 358 3.06 5.32 -12.54
C LYS A 358 3.72 6.46 -13.32
N LYS A 359 3.67 7.69 -12.81
CA LYS A 359 4.04 8.90 -13.54
C LYS A 359 5.28 9.55 -12.91
N VAL A 360 6.19 10.02 -13.76
CA VAL A 360 7.27 10.92 -13.33
C VAL A 360 6.71 12.34 -13.22
N ILE A 361 6.74 12.91 -12.02
CA ILE A 361 6.13 14.22 -11.71
C ILE A 361 7.13 15.37 -11.73
N ALA A 362 8.42 15.11 -11.49
CA ALA A 362 9.49 16.10 -11.52
C ALA A 362 10.85 15.43 -11.72
N ALA A 363 11.82 16.19 -12.23
CA ALA A 363 13.21 15.76 -12.34
C ALA A 363 14.16 16.95 -12.20
N VAL A 364 15.23 16.77 -11.44
CA VAL A 364 16.31 17.75 -11.27
C VAL A 364 17.65 17.08 -11.50
N ARG A 365 18.60 17.84 -12.05
CA ARG A 365 20.01 17.50 -12.04
C ARG A 365 20.62 18.07 -10.77
N ARG A 366 21.34 17.24 -10.05
CA ARG A 366 22.15 17.64 -8.89
C ARG A 366 23.62 17.58 -9.28
N THR A 367 24.37 18.63 -8.98
CA THR A 367 25.81 18.69 -9.25
C THR A 367 26.56 18.82 -7.93
N ALA A 368 27.62 18.03 -7.78
CA ALA A 368 28.47 18.05 -6.60
C ALA A 368 29.23 19.38 -6.46
N LYS A 369 29.69 19.68 -5.24
CA LYS A 369 30.63 20.80 -5.00
C LYS A 369 32.01 20.44 -5.56
N LYS A 370 32.79 21.45 -5.94
CA LYS A 370 34.18 21.28 -6.40
C LYS A 370 34.99 20.52 -5.34
N GLY A 371 35.47 19.30 -5.66
CA GLY A 371 36.28 18.46 -4.78
C GLY A 371 35.54 17.32 -4.05
N ASP A 372 34.21 17.22 -4.17
CA ASP A 372 33.43 16.05 -3.70
C ASP A 372 32.83 15.35 -4.91
N PHE A 373 32.97 14.03 -5.01
CA PHE A 373 32.35 13.25 -6.10
C PHE A 373 30.87 12.94 -5.84
N ARG A 374 30.35 13.27 -4.65
CA ARG A 374 28.96 13.01 -4.25
C ARG A 374 28.10 14.24 -4.51
N ALA A 375 27.07 14.09 -5.34
CA ALA A 375 26.17 15.18 -5.76
C ALA A 375 24.99 15.45 -4.79
N ASN A 376 25.09 15.07 -3.53
CA ASN A 376 23.97 15.19 -2.59
C ASN A 376 23.65 16.66 -2.23
N TYR A 377 22.39 17.07 -2.46
CA TYR A 377 21.87 18.41 -2.14
C TYR A 377 22.10 18.81 -0.67
N HIS A 378 21.90 17.90 0.29
CA HIS A 378 22.12 18.16 1.71
C HIS A 378 23.59 18.39 2.10
N GLN A 379 24.54 18.17 1.19
CA GLN A 379 25.97 18.51 1.36
C GLN A 379 26.34 19.81 0.61
N GLY A 380 25.34 20.55 0.12
CA GLY A 380 25.45 21.83 -0.56
C GLY A 380 25.68 21.74 -2.07
N GLY A 381 25.32 20.62 -2.69
CA GLY A 381 25.22 20.53 -4.15
C GLY A 381 24.10 21.42 -4.71
N SER A 382 24.23 21.88 -5.95
CA SER A 382 23.19 22.68 -6.62
C SER A 382 22.16 21.79 -7.32
N ALA A 383 20.89 22.16 -7.29
CA ALA A 383 19.81 21.46 -8.01
C ALA A 383 19.22 22.37 -9.09
N LYS A 384 19.11 21.85 -10.32
CA LYS A 384 18.50 22.57 -11.46
C LYS A 384 17.50 21.68 -12.18
N LYS A 385 16.36 22.25 -12.61
CA LYS A 385 15.37 21.55 -13.44
C LYS A 385 16.03 20.99 -14.71
N VAL A 386 15.71 19.75 -15.06
CA VAL A 386 16.31 19.05 -16.20
C VAL A 386 15.26 18.34 -17.05
N LYS A 387 15.48 18.30 -18.36
CA LYS A 387 14.68 17.49 -19.29
C LYS A 387 15.27 16.07 -19.35
N ILE A 388 14.47 15.09 -18.98
CA ILE A 388 14.83 13.67 -19.02
C ILE A 388 14.39 13.00 -20.33
N THR A 389 15.11 11.98 -20.75
CA THR A 389 14.80 11.19 -21.95
C THR A 389 13.62 10.24 -21.72
N LYS A 390 13.08 9.67 -22.80
CA LYS A 390 12.02 8.63 -22.71
C LYS A 390 12.53 7.40 -21.95
N LEU A 391 13.77 7.00 -22.19
CA LEU A 391 14.43 5.88 -21.52
C LEU A 391 14.55 6.13 -20.01
N GLU A 392 15.09 7.28 -19.60
CA GLU A 392 15.23 7.67 -18.18
C GLU A 392 13.88 7.69 -17.45
N ARG A 393 12.85 8.24 -18.10
CA ARG A 393 11.49 8.26 -17.55
C ARG A 393 10.93 6.86 -17.34
N GLN A 394 11.09 5.98 -18.33
CA GLN A 394 10.64 4.59 -18.24
C GLN A 394 11.40 3.82 -17.18
N MET A 395 12.72 4.00 -17.09
CA MET A 395 13.56 3.38 -16.07
C MET A 395 13.15 3.81 -14.67
N ALA A 396 12.95 5.10 -14.42
CA ALA A 396 12.52 5.59 -13.11
C ALA A 396 11.14 5.03 -12.71
N ALA A 397 10.15 5.08 -13.62
CA ALA A 397 8.82 4.53 -13.34
C ALA A 397 8.85 3.02 -13.10
N ARG A 398 9.66 2.26 -13.86
CA ARG A 398 9.84 0.81 -13.67
C ARG A 398 10.58 0.49 -12.38
N ALA A 399 11.58 1.27 -11.99
CA ALA A 399 12.33 1.07 -10.75
C ALA A 399 11.41 1.21 -9.53
N ALA A 400 10.63 2.30 -9.45
CA ALA A 400 9.65 2.50 -8.40
C ALA A 400 8.60 1.37 -8.36
N LYS A 401 8.05 1.00 -9.52
CA LYS A 401 7.08 -0.11 -9.63
C LYS A 401 7.66 -1.45 -9.15
N THR A 402 8.91 -1.75 -9.51
CA THR A 402 9.58 -3.02 -9.18
C THR A 402 9.76 -3.19 -7.67
N LEU A 403 9.96 -2.08 -6.95
CA LEU A 403 10.06 -2.07 -5.49
C LEU A 403 8.72 -1.85 -4.78
N GLY A 404 7.60 -1.82 -5.52
CA GLY A 404 6.27 -1.58 -4.95
C GLY A 404 6.08 -0.18 -4.37
N LEU A 405 6.90 0.80 -4.78
CA LEU A 405 6.81 2.18 -4.30
C LEU A 405 5.85 2.99 -5.16
N ARG A 406 4.86 3.61 -4.52
CA ARG A 406 3.93 4.55 -5.16
C ARG A 406 4.49 5.97 -5.14
N PHE A 407 5.30 6.33 -4.16
CA PHE A 407 5.97 7.63 -4.11
C PHE A 407 7.46 7.44 -3.88
N ALA A 408 8.30 7.85 -4.83
CA ALA A 408 9.73 7.61 -4.73
C ALA A 408 10.56 8.68 -5.45
N ALA A 409 11.82 8.83 -5.06
CA ALA A 409 12.83 9.48 -5.90
C ALA A 409 13.84 8.45 -6.38
N VAL A 410 13.98 8.36 -7.70
CA VAL A 410 14.97 7.51 -8.36
C VAL A 410 16.17 8.37 -8.72
N ASP A 411 17.33 8.00 -8.20
CA ASP A 411 18.59 8.65 -8.50
C ASP A 411 19.30 7.89 -9.63
N LEU A 412 19.59 8.58 -10.73
CA LEU A 412 20.15 8.03 -11.96
C LEU A 412 21.45 8.75 -12.32
N MET A 413 22.42 8.01 -12.85
CA MET A 413 23.62 8.60 -13.47
C MET A 413 23.65 8.30 -14.97
N ARG A 414 24.10 9.28 -15.75
CA ARG A 414 24.35 9.10 -17.19
C ARG A 414 25.78 8.65 -17.39
N THR A 415 25.96 7.40 -17.81
CA THR A 415 27.26 6.84 -18.18
C THR A 415 27.41 6.82 -19.70
N GLU A 416 28.60 6.52 -20.20
CA GLU A 416 28.85 6.37 -21.64
C GLU A 416 27.98 5.26 -22.27
N SER A 417 27.77 4.16 -21.53
CA SER A 417 26.92 3.03 -21.93
C SER A 417 25.41 3.29 -21.77
N GLY A 418 25.01 4.40 -21.16
CA GLY A 418 23.61 4.76 -20.94
C GLY A 418 23.28 5.11 -19.48
N PRO A 419 22.00 5.37 -19.18
CA PRO A 419 21.55 5.67 -17.82
C PRO A 419 21.63 4.45 -16.90
N VAL A 420 22.04 4.65 -15.65
CA VAL A 420 22.18 3.61 -14.62
C VAL A 420 21.45 4.06 -13.35
N VAL A 421 20.59 3.22 -12.78
CA VAL A 421 19.86 3.53 -11.53
C VAL A 421 20.77 3.29 -10.32
N MET A 422 21.04 4.34 -9.57
CA MET A 422 21.95 4.31 -8.44
C MET A 422 21.25 4.02 -7.12
N GLU A 423 20.06 4.59 -6.91
CA GLU A 423 19.31 4.46 -5.66
C GLU A 423 17.82 4.74 -5.91
N VAL A 424 16.96 4.13 -5.10
CA VAL A 424 15.52 4.45 -5.07
C VAL A 424 15.12 4.78 -3.64
N ASN A 425 14.75 6.04 -3.41
CA ASN A 425 14.41 6.56 -2.10
C ASN A 425 12.89 6.50 -1.87
N ALA A 426 12.46 5.75 -0.86
CA ALA A 426 11.04 5.58 -0.49
C ALA A 426 10.43 6.77 0.28
N SER A 427 11.27 7.66 0.83
CA SER A 427 10.81 8.85 1.55
C SER A 427 11.58 10.10 1.08
N PRO A 428 11.42 10.50 -0.19
CA PRO A 428 12.24 11.56 -0.78
C PRO A 428 11.92 12.92 -0.15
N GLY A 429 12.95 13.76 0.01
CA GLY A 429 12.78 15.15 0.41
C GLY A 429 12.21 16.02 -0.72
N LEU A 430 11.35 16.97 -0.38
CA LEU A 430 10.67 17.87 -1.31
C LEU A 430 11.42 19.18 -1.56
N GLU A 431 12.14 19.70 -0.57
CA GLU A 431 12.73 21.05 -0.59
C GLU A 431 13.56 21.34 -1.85
N GLY A 432 14.64 20.58 -2.06
CA GLY A 432 15.57 20.85 -3.15
C GLY A 432 14.95 20.73 -4.55
N ILE A 433 13.89 19.93 -4.71
CA ILE A 433 13.23 19.75 -6.00
C ILE A 433 12.06 20.73 -6.22
N GLU A 434 11.29 21.06 -5.20
CA GLU A 434 10.28 22.13 -5.27
C GLU A 434 10.98 23.47 -5.54
N SER A 435 12.03 23.81 -4.79
CA SER A 435 12.78 25.06 -5.00
C SER A 435 13.40 25.16 -6.40
N ALA A 436 13.91 24.05 -6.95
CA ALA A 436 14.54 24.05 -8.27
C ALA A 436 13.56 24.02 -9.45
N THR A 437 12.32 23.56 -9.24
CA THR A 437 11.33 23.37 -10.32
C THR A 437 10.14 24.33 -10.26
N GLY A 438 9.88 24.92 -9.10
CA GLY A 438 8.69 25.74 -8.82
C GLY A 438 7.38 24.93 -8.80
N LEU A 439 7.47 23.60 -8.76
CA LEU A 439 6.28 22.73 -8.75
C LEU A 439 5.80 22.49 -7.33
N ASP A 440 4.49 22.52 -7.12
CA ASP A 440 3.85 22.08 -5.88
C ASP A 440 3.70 20.55 -5.92
N LEU A 441 4.70 19.85 -5.39
CA LEU A 441 4.75 18.39 -5.36
C LEU A 441 4.03 17.84 -4.15
N ALA A 442 4.06 18.54 -3.01
CA ALA A 442 3.28 18.18 -1.83
C ALA A 442 1.79 18.07 -2.17
N SER A 443 1.20 19.08 -2.81
CA SER A 443 -0.22 19.02 -3.22
C SER A 443 -0.52 17.84 -4.14
N ARG A 444 0.37 17.54 -5.10
CA ARG A 444 0.20 16.38 -6.00
C ARG A 444 0.25 15.05 -5.26
N VAL A 445 1.12 14.93 -4.25
CA VAL A 445 1.20 13.74 -3.40
C VAL A 445 -0.10 13.59 -2.62
N ILE A 446 -0.64 14.68 -2.06
CA ILE A 446 -1.91 14.62 -1.34
C ILE A 446 -3.09 14.33 -2.28
N ASP A 447 -3.14 14.91 -3.48
CA ASP A 447 -4.15 14.54 -4.49
C ASP A 447 -4.14 13.04 -4.77
N TYR A 448 -2.94 12.46 -4.89
CA TYR A 448 -2.79 11.02 -5.06
C TYR A 448 -3.11 10.22 -3.79
N VAL A 449 -2.95 10.77 -2.59
CA VAL A 449 -3.44 10.09 -1.38
C VAL A 449 -4.97 10.10 -1.39
N VAL A 450 -5.59 11.25 -1.63
CA VAL A 450 -7.05 11.43 -1.62
C VAL A 450 -7.75 10.60 -2.69
N GLU A 451 -7.16 10.46 -3.89
CA GLU A 451 -7.73 9.65 -4.98
C GLU A 451 -7.79 8.15 -4.62
N TYR A 452 -6.87 7.64 -3.81
CA TYR A 452 -6.73 6.20 -3.52
C TYR A 452 -7.08 5.82 -2.08
N ALA A 453 -7.00 6.77 -1.15
CA ALA A 453 -7.49 6.61 0.21
C ALA A 453 -9.00 6.63 0.16
N ARG A 454 -9.62 5.54 0.58
CA ARG A 454 -11.06 5.47 0.73
C ARG A 454 -11.37 5.97 2.13
N PRO A 455 -12.28 6.95 2.31
CA PRO A 455 -12.75 7.30 3.63
C PRO A 455 -13.32 6.05 4.29
N SER A 456 -12.96 5.82 5.55
CA SER A 456 -13.80 5.02 6.44
C SER A 456 -15.21 5.65 6.38
N PRO A 457 -16.31 4.89 6.25
CA PRO A 457 -17.62 5.53 6.35
C PRO A 457 -17.68 6.32 7.66
N PRO A 458 -18.26 7.53 7.64
CA PRO A 458 -18.46 8.27 8.88
C PRO A 458 -19.22 7.35 9.84
N VAL A 459 -18.81 7.33 11.10
CA VAL A 459 -19.73 6.93 12.17
C VAL A 459 -20.93 7.85 12.00
N HIS A 460 -22.06 7.31 11.52
CA HIS A 460 -23.30 8.07 11.48
C HIS A 460 -23.68 8.33 12.93
N VAL A 461 -23.28 9.50 13.44
CA VAL A 461 -23.99 10.13 14.54
C VAL A 461 -25.31 10.56 13.91
N GLY A 462 -26.36 9.78 14.15
CA GLY A 462 -27.69 10.06 13.64
C GLY A 462 -28.04 11.53 13.88
N ALA A 463 -28.47 12.20 12.81
CA ALA A 463 -28.99 13.55 12.89
C ALA A 463 -30.05 13.58 14.00
N THR A 464 -29.81 14.36 15.05
CA THR A 464 -30.83 14.71 16.03
C THR A 464 -31.99 15.32 15.26
N GLN A 465 -33.09 14.57 15.16
CA GLN A 465 -34.38 15.14 14.81
C GLN A 465 -34.72 16.11 15.94
N THR A 466 -34.52 17.40 15.68
CA THR A 466 -35.13 18.45 16.49
C THR A 466 -36.63 18.43 16.22
N GLU A 467 -37.40 18.09 17.25
CA GLU A 467 -38.82 18.46 17.38
C GLU A 467 -39.03 19.97 17.32
#